data_AF-A0A4U0VPR3-F1
#
_entry.id   AF-A0A4U0VPR3-F1
#
_cell.length_a   1.000
_cell.length_b   1.000
_cell.length_c   1.000
_cell.angle_alpha   90.00
_cell.angle_beta   90.00
_cell.angle_gamma   90.00
#
_symmetry.space_group_name_H-M   'P 1'
#
loop_
_entity.id
_entity.type
_entity.pdbx_description
1 polymer ?
#
loop_
_entity_poly.entity_id
_entity_poly.type
_entity_poly.pdbx_seq_one_letter_code
_entity_poly.pdbx_strand_id
1 'polypeptide(L)'
;MKYERQQLFIAGKRHSTPETFLSVDPSCNKPLAEICKADKSTIHAAVEAGKRAFPSWSATPPIERSRILLRAVALLRQRNDELARVETHDTGKPFSETSTVDIVTGAD
;
A
#
# COMPACT_ATOMS: atom_id res chain seq x y z
N MET A 1 0.28 -11.30 -15.63
CA MET A 1 1.19 -11.39 -14.47
C MET A 1 0.34 -11.72 -13.25
N LYS A 2 0.81 -12.55 -12.31
CA LYS A 2 0.05 -12.90 -11.10
C LYS A 2 0.90 -12.49 -9.88
N TYR A 3 0.33 -11.71 -8.98
CA TYR A 3 0.98 -11.32 -7.73
C TYR A 3 0.73 -12.38 -6.65
N GLU A 4 1.60 -12.41 -5.65
CA GLU A 4 1.37 -13.21 -4.44
C GLU A 4 0.11 -12.76 -3.70
N ARG A 5 -0.40 -13.60 -2.80
CA ARG A 5 -1.52 -13.23 -1.94
C ARG A 5 -1.17 -12.01 -1.09
N GLN A 6 -1.99 -10.98 -1.16
CA GLN A 6 -1.82 -9.75 -0.40
C GLN A 6 -2.47 -9.88 0.98
N GLN A 7 -1.67 -9.61 2.00
CA GLN A 7 -2.05 -9.67 3.42
C GLN A 7 -2.34 -8.27 3.96
N LEU A 8 -3.11 -8.17 5.04
CA LEU A 8 -3.29 -6.91 5.75
C LEU A 8 -1.96 -6.48 6.38
N PHE A 9 -1.70 -5.17 6.50
CA PHE A 9 -0.52 -4.65 7.18
C PHE A 9 -0.93 -3.88 8.44
N ILE A 10 -0.71 -4.47 9.62
CA ILE A 10 -1.18 -3.95 10.91
C ILE A 10 -0.01 -3.97 11.89
N ALA A 11 0.23 -2.82 12.56
CA ALA A 11 1.30 -2.65 13.54
C ALA A 11 2.71 -3.06 13.03
N GLY A 12 3.02 -2.73 11.77
CA GLY A 12 4.31 -3.03 11.16
C GLY A 12 4.49 -4.49 10.71
N LYS A 13 3.43 -5.30 10.70
CA LYS A 13 3.49 -6.73 10.35
C LYS A 13 2.37 -7.10 9.37
N ARG A 14 2.61 -8.16 8.59
CA ARG A 14 1.60 -8.76 7.71
C ARG A 14 0.68 -9.70 8.50
N HIS A 15 -0.62 -9.67 8.21
CA HIS A 15 -1.65 -10.51 8.84
C HIS A 15 -2.54 -11.15 7.78
N SER A 16 -2.67 -12.47 7.82
CA SER A 16 -3.61 -13.22 7.00
C SER A 16 -4.98 -13.30 7.67
N THR A 17 -6.03 -13.24 6.87
CA THR A 17 -7.40 -13.57 7.29
C THR A 17 -7.94 -14.74 6.47
N PRO A 18 -8.93 -15.50 6.98
CA PRO A 18 -9.51 -16.62 6.25
C PRO A 18 -10.28 -16.21 4.99
N GLU A 19 -10.97 -15.06 5.04
CA GLU A 19 -11.70 -14.52 3.89
C GLU A 19 -10.76 -13.74 2.96
N THR A 20 -10.92 -13.96 1.66
CA THR A 20 -10.20 -13.25 0.60
C THR A 20 -11.15 -12.84 -0.51
N PHE A 21 -10.71 -11.90 -1.35
CA PHE A 21 -11.35 -11.59 -2.63
C PHE A 21 -10.29 -11.44 -3.72
N LEU A 22 -10.70 -11.49 -4.99
CA LEU A 22 -9.80 -11.33 -6.12
C LEU A 22 -9.75 -9.87 -6.57
N SER A 23 -8.54 -9.33 -6.75
CA SER A 23 -8.32 -8.22 -7.67
C SER A 23 -8.20 -8.80 -9.09
N VAL A 24 -8.75 -8.09 -10.06
CA VAL A 24 -8.90 -8.54 -11.45
C VAL A 24 -8.37 -7.46 -12.38
N ASP A 25 -7.55 -7.86 -13.34
CA ASP A 25 -7.04 -6.99 -14.39
C ASP A 25 -8.22 -6.59 -15.31
N PRO A 26 -8.63 -5.32 -15.34
CA PRO A 26 -9.78 -4.89 -16.12
C PRO A 26 -9.50 -4.93 -17.63
N SER A 27 -8.25 -4.96 -18.08
CA SER A 27 -7.90 -5.01 -19.50
C SER A 27 -8.18 -6.37 -20.15
N CYS A 28 -8.17 -7.45 -19.34
CA CYS A 28 -8.33 -8.81 -19.84
C CYS A 28 -9.26 -9.70 -19.00
N ASN A 29 -9.85 -9.16 -17.94
CA ASN A 29 -10.75 -9.85 -17.00
C ASN A 29 -10.12 -11.11 -16.37
N LYS A 30 -8.81 -11.06 -16.09
CA LYS A 30 -8.07 -12.18 -15.45
C LYS A 30 -7.68 -11.81 -14.02
N PRO A 31 -7.73 -12.76 -13.07
CA PRO A 31 -7.31 -12.50 -11.70
C PRO A 31 -5.83 -12.07 -11.60
N LEU A 32 -5.56 -11.02 -10.83
CA LEU A 32 -4.21 -10.49 -10.55
C LEU A 32 -3.66 -11.01 -9.22
N ALA A 33 -4.46 -10.91 -8.16
CA ALA A 33 -4.06 -11.25 -6.80
C ALA A 33 -5.26 -11.69 -5.97
N GLU A 34 -5.02 -12.53 -4.97
CA GLU A 34 -5.94 -12.71 -3.84
C GLU A 34 -5.60 -11.70 -2.75
N ILE A 35 -6.60 -11.00 -2.21
CA ILE A 35 -6.43 -9.99 -1.17
C ILE A 35 -7.19 -10.44 0.08
N CYS A 36 -6.50 -10.49 1.22
CA CYS A 36 -7.11 -10.74 2.52
C CYS A 36 -8.15 -9.66 2.85
N LYS A 37 -9.36 -10.10 3.21
CA LYS A 37 -10.45 -9.23 3.62
C LYS A 37 -10.35 -8.96 5.12
N ALA A 38 -10.43 -7.70 5.52
CA ALA A 38 -10.47 -7.33 6.92
C ALA A 38 -11.79 -7.78 7.57
N ASP A 39 -11.68 -8.29 8.79
CA ASP A 39 -12.80 -8.64 9.67
C ASP A 39 -12.86 -7.68 10.88
N LYS A 40 -13.90 -7.81 11.72
CA LYS A 40 -14.06 -6.94 12.90
C LYS A 40 -12.84 -6.97 13.82
N SER A 41 -12.17 -8.12 13.95
CA SER A 41 -11.04 -8.30 14.87
C SER A 41 -9.78 -7.58 14.38
N THR A 42 -9.49 -7.69 13.08
CA THR A 42 -8.35 -7.04 12.42
C THR A 42 -8.55 -5.53 12.30
N ILE A 43 -9.78 -5.08 12.08
CA ILE A 43 -10.14 -3.65 12.15
C ILE A 43 -9.87 -3.11 13.57
N HIS A 44 -10.38 -3.78 14.61
CA HIS A 44 -10.14 -3.37 15.99
C HIS A 44 -8.63 -3.36 16.31
N ALA A 45 -7.88 -4.38 15.88
CA ALA A 45 -6.43 -4.44 16.07
C ALA A 45 -5.69 -3.28 15.39
N ALA A 46 -6.12 -2.87 14.18
CA ALA A 46 -5.54 -1.74 13.46
C ALA A 46 -5.81 -0.40 14.16
N VAL A 47 -7.04 -0.18 14.63
CA VAL A 47 -7.42 1.02 15.39
C VAL A 47 -6.62 1.12 16.69
N GLU A 48 -6.57 0.04 17.46
CA GLU A 48 -5.82 0.02 18.72
C GLU A 48 -4.30 0.17 18.50
N ALA A 49 -3.77 -0.37 17.41
CA ALA A 49 -2.36 -0.14 17.02
C ALA A 49 -2.10 1.34 16.73
N GLY A 50 -3.00 2.02 16.00
CA GLY A 50 -2.91 3.46 15.74
C GLY A 50 -2.95 4.28 17.02
N LYS A 51 -3.90 3.99 17.93
CA LYS A 51 -4.00 4.66 19.23
C LYS A 51 -2.73 4.49 20.07
N ARG A 52 -2.16 3.28 20.12
CA ARG A 52 -0.90 3.03 20.85
C ARG A 52 0.31 3.73 20.23
N ALA A 53 0.36 3.85 18.92
CA ALA A 53 1.47 4.50 18.22
C ALA A 53 1.41 6.04 18.28
N PHE A 54 0.21 6.62 18.42
CA PHE A 54 0.01 8.06 18.33
C PHE A 54 0.83 8.87 19.37
N PRO A 55 0.88 8.53 20.68
CA PRO A 55 1.66 9.31 21.65
C PRO A 55 3.15 9.42 21.28
N SER A 56 3.79 8.32 20.86
CA SER A 56 5.21 8.36 20.48
C SER A 56 5.45 8.99 19.12
N TRP A 57 4.58 8.74 18.13
CA TRP A 57 4.70 9.32 16.79
C TRP A 57 4.47 10.84 16.80
N SER A 58 3.45 11.31 17.52
CA SER A 58 3.16 12.74 17.65
C SER A 58 4.25 13.49 18.43
N ALA A 59 4.88 12.84 19.42
CA ALA A 59 6.03 13.37 20.14
C ALA A 59 7.36 13.29 19.39
N THR A 60 7.44 12.55 18.27
CA THR A 60 8.66 12.45 17.46
C THR A 60 9.06 13.84 16.94
N PRO A 61 10.31 14.31 17.12
CA PRO A 61 10.72 15.64 16.67
C PRO A 61 10.40 15.89 15.18
N PRO A 62 9.98 17.10 14.78
CA PRO A 62 9.63 17.40 13.39
C PRO A 62 10.71 17.01 12.38
N ILE A 63 11.99 17.22 12.73
CA ILE A 63 13.12 16.86 11.87
C ILE A 63 13.28 15.34 11.70
N GLU A 64 13.00 14.56 12.74
CA GLU A 64 13.06 13.09 12.66
C GLU A 64 11.90 12.53 11.83
N ARG A 65 10.69 13.07 12.03
CA ARG A 65 9.55 12.72 11.16
C ARG A 65 9.82 13.08 9.71
N SER A 66 10.41 14.24 9.44
CA SER A 66 10.80 14.66 8.09
C SER A 66 11.78 13.65 7.45
N ARG A 67 12.78 13.16 8.19
CA ARG A 67 13.70 12.13 7.67
C ARG A 67 12.98 10.83 7.29
N ILE A 68 12.02 10.39 8.09
CA ILE A 68 11.22 9.18 7.81
C ILE A 68 10.38 9.37 6.54
N LEU A 69 9.70 10.51 6.41
CA LEU A 69 8.88 10.83 5.24
C LEU A 69 9.73 10.99 3.97
N LEU A 70 10.86 11.69 4.04
CA LEU A 70 11.79 11.83 2.91
C LEU A 70 12.41 10.50 2.50
N ARG A 71 12.63 9.58 3.45
CA ARG A 71 13.04 8.22 3.12
C ARG A 71 11.94 7.47 2.35
N ALA A 72 10.67 7.63 2.73
CA ALA A 72 9.56 7.06 1.98
C ALA A 72 9.46 7.65 0.56
N VAL A 73 9.59 8.97 0.40
CA VAL A 73 9.65 9.65 -0.91
C VAL A 73 10.78 9.08 -1.78
N ALA A 74 11.98 8.94 -1.23
CA ALA A 74 13.11 8.36 -1.97
C ALA A 74 12.82 6.92 -2.44
N LEU A 75 12.17 6.11 -1.61
CA LEU A 75 11.78 4.74 -1.97
C LEU A 75 10.68 4.71 -3.04
N LEU A 76 9.69 5.60 -2.95
CA LEU A 76 8.63 5.73 -3.96
C LEU A 76 9.23 6.09 -5.32
N ARG A 77 10.10 7.11 -5.37
CA ARG A 77 10.80 7.52 -6.60
C ARG A 77 11.70 6.42 -7.16
N GLN A 78 12.44 5.72 -6.29
CA GLN A 78 13.28 4.59 -6.70
C GLN A 78 12.47 3.45 -7.33
N ARG A 79 11.21 3.26 -6.91
CA ARG A 79 10.34 2.16 -7.35
C ARG A 79 9.20 2.63 -8.26
N ASN A 80 9.32 3.82 -8.86
CA ASN A 80 8.25 4.44 -9.65
C ASN A 80 7.65 3.50 -10.69
N ASP A 81 8.48 2.96 -11.58
CA ASP A 81 8.03 2.11 -12.68
C ASP A 81 7.47 0.77 -12.19
N GLU A 82 8.01 0.23 -11.09
CA GLU A 82 7.51 -1.00 -10.47
C GLU A 82 6.08 -0.79 -9.96
N LEU A 83 5.87 0.26 -9.17
CA LEU A 83 4.58 0.62 -8.61
C LEU A 83 3.57 1.04 -9.70
N ALA A 84 4.02 1.80 -10.71
CA ALA A 84 3.19 2.20 -11.84
C ALA A 84 2.69 0.99 -12.67
N ARG A 85 3.49 -0.07 -12.80
CA ARG A 85 3.01 -1.32 -13.41
C ARG A 85 1.96 -2.01 -12.56
N VAL A 86 2.10 -2.00 -11.22
CA VAL A 86 1.04 -2.53 -10.34
C VAL A 86 -0.24 -1.75 -10.56
N GLU A 87 -0.16 -0.42 -10.53
CA GLU A 87 -1.30 0.48 -10.73
C GLU A 87 -1.97 0.27 -12.10
N THR A 88 -1.20 0.17 -13.19
CA THR A 88 -1.73 -0.09 -14.53
C THR A 88 -2.47 -1.42 -14.61
N HIS A 89 -1.95 -2.49 -14.01
CA HIS A 89 -2.64 -3.77 -14.04
C HIS A 89 -3.93 -3.72 -13.22
N ASP A 90 -3.91 -3.13 -12.02
CA ASP A 90 -5.06 -3.16 -11.10
C ASP A 90 -6.19 -2.20 -11.54
N THR A 91 -5.84 -1.10 -12.22
CA THR A 91 -6.80 -0.05 -12.61
C THR A 91 -7.12 -0.02 -14.09
N GLY A 92 -6.28 -0.61 -14.95
CA GLY A 92 -6.37 -0.50 -16.41
C GLY A 92 -5.89 0.83 -16.99
N LYS A 93 -5.38 1.75 -16.16
CA LYS A 93 -4.82 3.02 -16.63
C LYS A 93 -3.59 2.80 -17.50
N PRO A 94 -3.41 3.57 -18.61
CA PRO A 94 -2.22 3.45 -19.45
C PRO A 94 -0.93 3.67 -18.65
N PHE A 95 0.10 2.86 -18.92
CA PHE A 95 1.39 3.00 -18.23
C PHE A 95 2.03 4.38 -18.44
N SER A 96 1.78 5.03 -19.58
CA SER A 96 2.23 6.40 -19.83
C SER A 96 1.68 7.42 -18.83
N GLU A 97 0.52 7.14 -18.22
CA GLU A 97 -0.05 7.97 -17.16
C GLU A 97 0.48 7.54 -15.79
N THR A 98 0.34 6.27 -15.42
CA THR A 98 0.71 5.79 -14.07
C THR A 98 2.19 5.98 -13.76
N SER A 99 3.08 5.90 -14.76
CA SER A 99 4.53 6.10 -14.59
C SER A 99 4.95 7.57 -14.45
N THR A 100 4.08 8.52 -14.80
CA THR A 100 4.42 9.96 -14.80
C THR A 100 3.57 10.79 -13.85
N VAL A 101 2.42 10.27 -13.40
CA VAL A 101 1.45 10.99 -12.57
C VAL A 101 1.31 10.33 -11.20
N ASP A 102 0.79 9.10 -11.14
CA ASP A 102 0.25 8.51 -9.91
C ASP A 102 1.29 8.41 -8.78
N ILE A 103 2.47 7.85 -9.07
CA ILE A 103 3.53 7.73 -8.05
C ILE A 103 4.28 9.05 -7.90
N VAL A 104 4.53 9.75 -9.01
CA VAL A 104 5.32 10.99 -9.03
C VAL A 104 4.66 12.06 -8.18
N THR A 105 3.40 12.40 -8.48
CA THR A 105 2.64 13.43 -7.75
C THR A 105 2.28 13.02 -6.33
N GLY A 106 2.22 11.72 -6.03
CA GLY A 106 2.04 11.22 -4.67
C GLY A 106 3.29 11.33 -3.79
N ALA A 107 4.46 11.47 -4.40
CA ALA A 107 5.76 11.60 -3.72
C ALA A 107 6.26 13.06 -3.61
N ASP A 108 5.49 14.02 -4.11
CA ASP A 108 5.77 15.46 -4.05
C ASP A 108 5.06 16.13 -2.86
#